data_AF-A0AAE6YXD2-F1
#
_entry.id   AF-A0AAE6YXD2-F1
#
_cell.length_a   1.000
_cell.length_b   1.000
_cell.length_c   1.000
_cell.angle_alpha   90.00
_cell.angle_beta   90.00
_cell.angle_gamma   90.00
#
_symmetry.space_group_name_H-M   'P 1'
#
loop_
_entity.id
_entity.type
_entity.pdbx_description
1 polymer ?
#
loop_
_entity_poly.entity_id
_entity_poly.type
_entity_poly.pdbx_seq_one_letter_code
_entity_poly.pdbx_strand_id
1 'polypeptide(L)'
;MAKRNRGTLKNYFRQGAMPSAEHFSDLIDSSVNKIEEGFDKTPEHGLKVAALDAYARLMTFYRDSDPSRELWSVGLQPDSDRLQIDRHLSDGQEVMDDAAPLLTLTPEGRMGVNTTAPRHALEVNGVIGAQGRAGVQWAETLPADGQWHDITPRLEGCQAFEVVAGVGIRHSGRYALLHAIALNTCAPSGFLFNFFGHKNRINAHHAYYHSRADKLTLRWLRDDTPTHGHDGIRPYRLQIRTHTSYGDGIVIRYHLTQLWHDAYMHDCLLPADEE
;
A
#
# COMPACT_ATOMS: atom_id res chain seq x y z
N MET A 1 32.42 -15.03 26.02
CA MET A 1 33.36 -14.10 25.34
C MET A 1 33.97 -13.17 26.36
N ALA A 2 35.30 -13.15 26.49
CA ALA A 2 35.97 -12.17 27.32
C ALA A 2 35.85 -10.79 26.67
N LYS A 3 34.86 -9.99 27.09
CA LYS A 3 34.66 -8.59 26.64
C LYS A 3 35.74 -7.69 27.25
N ARG A 4 37.00 -7.90 26.90
CA ARG A 4 38.09 -6.96 27.25
C ARG A 4 38.02 -5.78 26.30
N ASN A 5 38.12 -4.57 26.84
CA ASN A 5 38.10 -3.37 26.00
C ASN A 5 39.38 -3.31 25.13
N ARG A 6 39.31 -2.58 24.01
CA ARG A 6 40.42 -2.45 23.06
C ARG A 6 41.69 -1.84 23.69
N GLY A 7 41.56 -1.03 24.74
CA GLY A 7 42.69 -0.46 25.46
C GLY A 7 43.48 -1.52 26.23
N THR A 8 42.77 -2.41 26.94
CA THR A 8 43.35 -3.56 27.65
C THR A 8 44.04 -4.51 26.66
N LEU A 9 43.38 -4.83 25.54
CA LEU A 9 43.99 -5.68 24.51
C LEU A 9 45.27 -5.06 23.93
N LYS A 10 45.25 -3.77 23.57
CA LYS A 10 46.45 -3.07 23.08
C LYS A 10 47.61 -3.07 24.07
N ASN A 11 47.34 -3.10 25.38
CA ASN A 11 48.39 -3.11 26.40
C ASN A 11 49.19 -4.42 26.42
N TYR A 12 48.55 -5.56 26.12
CA TYR A 12 49.22 -6.86 26.05
C TYR A 12 50.24 -6.98 24.90
N PHE A 13 50.11 -6.13 23.87
CA PHE A 13 50.93 -6.17 22.65
C PHE A 13 51.82 -4.92 22.47
N ARG A 14 52.13 -4.20 23.57
CA ARG A 14 53.08 -3.07 23.51
C ARG A 14 54.50 -3.57 23.25
N GLN A 15 55.35 -2.67 22.73
CA GLN A 15 56.76 -2.96 22.52
C GLN A 15 57.44 -3.42 23.82
N GLY A 16 58.10 -4.58 23.76
CA GLY A 16 58.74 -5.21 24.93
C GLY A 16 57.82 -6.09 25.78
N ALA A 17 56.53 -6.17 25.48
CA ALA A 17 55.64 -7.14 26.11
C ALA A 17 55.84 -8.55 25.52
N MET A 18 55.64 -9.58 26.34
CA MET A 18 55.63 -11.00 25.95
C MET A 18 54.20 -11.53 26.10
N PRO A 19 53.34 -11.46 25.05
CA PRO A 19 51.97 -11.95 25.13
C PRO A 19 51.92 -13.47 25.28
N SER A 20 51.02 -13.99 26.11
CA SER A 20 50.77 -15.43 26.24
C SER A 20 49.78 -15.92 25.16
N ALA A 21 49.65 -17.24 25.01
CA ALA A 21 48.64 -17.84 24.13
C ALA A 21 47.21 -17.35 24.45
N GLU A 22 46.87 -17.15 25.73
CA GLU A 22 45.58 -16.58 26.14
C GLU A 22 45.38 -15.15 25.63
N HIS A 23 46.41 -14.30 25.60
CA HIS A 23 46.30 -12.95 25.04
C HIS A 23 46.02 -12.97 23.53
N PHE A 24 46.51 -13.98 22.81
CA PHE A 24 46.17 -14.17 21.39
C PHE A 24 44.73 -14.67 21.23
N SER A 25 44.27 -15.60 22.07
CA SER A 25 42.87 -16.05 22.07
C SER A 25 41.92 -14.88 22.31
N ASP A 26 42.18 -14.07 23.35
CA ASP A 26 41.37 -12.88 23.66
C ASP A 26 41.32 -11.88 22.50
N LEU A 27 42.41 -11.73 21.73
CA LEU A 27 42.43 -10.87 20.55
C LEU A 27 41.58 -11.42 19.41
N ILE A 28 41.73 -12.72 19.12
CA ILE A 28 40.95 -13.41 18.07
C ILE A 28 39.46 -13.33 18.41
N ASP A 29 39.07 -13.69 19.64
CA ASP A 29 37.69 -13.68 20.11
C ASP A 29 37.08 -12.28 20.25
N SER A 30 37.92 -11.23 20.28
CA SER A 30 37.48 -9.82 20.29
C SER A 30 37.22 -9.23 18.90
N SER A 31 37.57 -9.97 17.85
CA SER A 31 37.43 -9.56 16.46
C SER A 31 36.15 -10.16 15.87
N VAL A 32 35.36 -9.36 15.16
CA VAL A 32 34.14 -9.82 14.48
C VAL A 32 34.51 -10.78 13.34
N ASN A 33 34.03 -12.01 13.40
CA ASN A 33 34.20 -12.99 12.33
C ASN A 33 33.02 -12.92 11.35
N LYS A 34 33.27 -12.49 10.11
CA LYS A 34 32.23 -12.30 9.09
C LYS A 34 31.46 -13.57 8.75
N ILE A 35 32.12 -14.73 8.78
CA ILE A 35 31.53 -16.01 8.38
C ILE A 35 30.69 -16.58 9.52
N GLU A 36 31.20 -16.51 10.75
CA GLU A 36 30.55 -17.10 11.91
C GLU A 36 29.45 -16.20 12.50
N GLU A 37 29.60 -14.88 12.40
CA GLU A 37 28.67 -13.92 13.01
C GLU A 37 27.63 -13.35 12.03
N GLY A 38 27.70 -13.70 10.73
CA GLY A 38 26.72 -13.26 9.74
C GLY A 38 26.69 -11.75 9.51
N PHE A 39 27.73 -11.04 9.94
CA PHE A 39 27.82 -9.58 9.94
C PHE A 39 28.96 -9.12 9.04
N ASP A 40 28.66 -8.27 8.06
CA ASP A 40 29.66 -7.71 7.15
C ASP A 40 29.29 -6.27 6.78
N LYS A 41 30.29 -5.46 6.41
CA LYS A 41 30.06 -4.10 5.92
C LYS A 41 30.98 -3.82 4.74
N THR A 42 30.39 -3.55 3.58
CA THR A 42 31.13 -3.16 2.37
C THR A 42 30.62 -1.83 1.82
N PRO A 43 31.44 -1.08 1.05
CA PRO A 43 30.99 0.15 0.39
C PRO A 43 29.79 -0.06 -0.55
N GLU A 44 29.74 -1.20 -1.24
CA GLU A 44 28.74 -1.49 -2.27
C GLU A 44 27.38 -1.90 -1.69
N HIS A 45 27.39 -2.66 -0.59
CA HIS A 45 26.18 -3.27 -0.03
C HIS A 45 25.78 -2.71 1.34
N GLY A 46 26.57 -1.80 1.91
CA GLY A 46 26.32 -1.26 3.23
C GLY A 46 26.46 -2.33 4.31
N LEU A 47 25.58 -2.28 5.33
CA LEU A 47 25.55 -3.24 6.43
C LEU A 47 24.78 -4.50 6.00
N LYS A 48 25.45 -5.65 6.05
CA LYS A 48 24.90 -6.97 5.75
C LYS A 48 24.70 -7.73 7.06
N VAL A 49 23.50 -8.27 7.25
CA VAL A 49 23.13 -9.11 8.39
C VAL A 49 22.48 -10.37 7.84
N ALA A 50 23.02 -11.52 8.20
CA ALA A 50 22.49 -12.83 7.86
C ALA A 50 21.86 -13.49 9.09
N ALA A 51 20.72 -14.15 8.89
CA ALA A 51 20.15 -15.05 9.89
C ALA A 51 21.07 -16.28 10.02
N LEU A 52 21.58 -16.54 11.22
CA LEU A 52 22.47 -17.68 11.49
C LEU A 52 21.70 -18.94 11.92
N ASP A 53 20.43 -18.81 12.26
CA ASP A 53 19.54 -19.87 12.69
C ASP A 53 18.12 -19.63 12.14
N ALA A 54 17.29 -20.68 12.10
CA ALA A 54 15.94 -20.64 11.53
C ALA A 54 15.00 -19.65 12.25
N TYR A 55 15.30 -19.31 13.51
CA TYR A 55 14.55 -18.36 14.33
C TYR A 55 15.33 -17.05 14.57
N ALA A 56 16.33 -16.75 13.74
CA ALA A 56 17.29 -15.69 14.06
C ALA A 56 16.68 -14.29 13.91
N ARG A 57 16.60 -13.60 15.06
CA ARG A 57 16.54 -12.14 15.11
C ARG A 57 17.80 -11.57 14.44
N LEU A 58 17.60 -10.64 13.52
CA LEU A 58 18.68 -9.93 12.84
C LEU A 58 19.17 -8.76 13.69
N MET A 59 18.26 -8.05 14.36
CA MET A 59 18.59 -6.90 15.21
C MET A 59 17.68 -6.87 16.44
N THR A 60 18.24 -6.48 17.58
CA THR A 60 17.47 -6.22 18.81
C THR A 60 17.88 -4.85 19.36
N PHE A 61 16.90 -4.05 19.77
CA PHE A 61 17.09 -2.68 20.23
C PHE A 61 16.78 -2.55 21.72
N TYR A 62 17.69 -1.91 22.43
CA TYR A 62 17.65 -1.69 23.88
C TYR A 62 17.68 -0.18 24.16
N ARG A 63 17.12 0.27 25.30
CA ARG A 63 17.24 1.69 25.72
C ARG A 63 18.58 1.98 26.37
N ASP A 64 18.96 1.11 27.29
CA ASP A 64 20.14 1.23 28.11
C ASP A 64 21.06 0.05 27.82
N SER A 65 22.26 0.04 28.42
CA SER A 65 23.16 -1.10 28.35
C SER A 65 22.66 -2.34 29.11
N ASP A 66 21.42 -2.31 29.61
CA ASP A 66 20.75 -3.44 30.25
C ASP A 66 20.26 -4.43 29.18
N PRO A 67 20.91 -5.60 29.03
CA PRO A 67 20.56 -6.58 28.03
C PRO A 67 19.26 -7.33 28.34
N SER A 68 18.67 -7.14 29.53
CA SER A 68 17.41 -7.80 29.91
C SER A 68 16.17 -7.07 29.39
N ARG A 69 16.32 -5.84 28.89
CA ARG A 69 15.21 -4.98 28.47
C ARG A 69 15.22 -4.73 26.97
N GLU A 70 14.84 -5.75 26.21
CA GLU A 70 14.55 -5.64 24.79
C GLU A 70 13.33 -4.72 24.59
N LEU A 71 13.42 -3.78 23.65
CA LEU A 71 12.30 -2.90 23.28
C LEU A 71 11.71 -3.27 21.92
N TRP A 72 12.57 -3.64 20.97
CA TRP A 72 12.18 -3.95 19.60
C TRP A 72 13.09 -5.04 19.05
N SER A 73 12.56 -5.86 18.15
CA SER A 73 13.37 -6.77 17.34
C SER A 73 13.01 -6.66 15.87
N VAL A 74 14.00 -6.95 15.01
CA VAL A 74 13.83 -7.15 13.58
C VAL A 74 14.35 -8.54 13.28
N GLY A 75 13.56 -9.37 12.62
CA GLY A 75 13.90 -10.78 12.34
C GLY A 75 13.25 -11.29 11.07
N LEU A 76 13.69 -12.45 10.61
CA LEU A 76 13.01 -13.20 9.56
C LEU A 76 12.09 -14.24 10.21
N GLN A 77 10.90 -14.42 9.64
CA GLN A 77 10.00 -15.47 10.08
C GLN A 77 10.58 -16.85 9.69
N PRO A 78 10.47 -17.88 10.54
CA PRO A 78 10.85 -19.24 10.16
C PRO A 78 10.08 -19.69 8.91
N ASP A 79 10.75 -20.40 8.01
CA ASP A 79 10.17 -20.99 6.79
C ASP A 79 9.53 -20.00 5.80
N SER A 80 9.73 -18.70 5.99
CA SER A 80 9.32 -17.68 5.02
C SER A 80 10.30 -16.50 5.03
N ASP A 81 10.67 -15.99 3.86
CA ASP A 81 11.59 -14.84 3.74
C ASP A 81 10.93 -13.49 4.13
N ARG A 82 9.99 -13.52 5.09
CA ARG A 82 9.26 -12.36 5.59
C ARG A 82 10.05 -11.67 6.68
N LEU A 83 10.25 -10.37 6.52
CA LEU A 83 10.89 -9.53 7.52
C LEU A 83 9.83 -8.99 8.49
N GLN A 84 10.06 -9.18 9.78
CA GLN A 84 9.14 -8.76 10.84
C GLN A 84 9.81 -7.75 11.77
N ILE A 85 9.00 -6.81 12.26
CA ILE A 85 9.37 -5.88 13.33
C ILE A 85 8.40 -6.09 14.48
N ASP A 86 8.96 -6.43 15.64
CA ASP A 86 8.21 -6.71 16.86
C ASP A 86 8.49 -5.66 17.93
N ARG A 87 7.48 -5.40 18.75
CA ARG A 87 7.59 -4.59 19.95
C ARG A 87 7.58 -5.49 21.16
N HIS A 88 8.57 -5.34 22.02
CA HIS A 88 8.63 -6.01 23.32
C HIS A 88 8.12 -5.05 24.39
N LEU A 89 7.05 -5.44 25.09
CA LEU A 89 6.53 -4.66 26.21
C LEU A 89 7.40 -4.93 27.44
N SER A 90 7.92 -3.86 28.03
CA SER A 90 8.96 -3.93 29.08
C SER A 90 8.50 -4.51 30.42
N ASP A 91 7.25 -4.97 30.56
CA ASP A 91 6.56 -5.08 31.85
C ASP A 91 6.38 -6.52 32.35
N GLY A 92 7.28 -7.42 31.97
CA GLY A 92 7.28 -8.80 32.48
C GLY A 92 6.05 -9.65 32.08
N GLN A 93 5.13 -9.11 31.28
CA GLN A 93 4.21 -9.92 30.52
C GLN A 93 4.99 -10.57 29.39
N GLU A 94 5.10 -11.89 29.44
CA GLU A 94 5.52 -12.71 28.32
C GLU A 94 4.82 -12.15 27.07
N VAL A 95 5.62 -11.75 26.08
CA VAL A 95 5.13 -11.57 24.73
C VAL A 95 4.46 -12.89 24.41
N MET A 96 3.13 -12.89 24.30
CA MET A 96 2.43 -14.06 23.78
C MET A 96 3.12 -14.39 22.46
N ASP A 97 3.68 -15.59 22.33
CA ASP A 97 4.35 -16.07 21.10
C ASP A 97 3.44 -15.95 19.86
N ASP A 98 2.14 -15.71 20.08
CA ASP A 98 1.09 -15.57 19.07
C ASP A 98 0.67 -14.11 18.79
N ALA A 99 1.38 -13.12 19.35
CA ALA A 99 1.11 -11.71 19.04
C ALA A 99 1.58 -11.39 17.62
N ALA A 100 0.66 -10.93 16.77
CA ALA A 100 1.01 -10.51 15.41
C ALA A 100 2.10 -9.42 15.43
N PRO A 101 3.08 -9.49 14.51
CA PRO A 101 4.17 -8.52 14.44
C PRO A 101 3.59 -7.13 14.18
N LEU A 102 4.25 -6.10 14.70
CA LEU A 102 3.82 -4.72 14.47
C LEU A 102 3.88 -4.39 12.97
N LEU A 103 4.96 -4.81 12.30
CA LEU A 103 5.16 -4.64 10.87
C LEU A 103 5.66 -5.94 10.24
N THR A 104 5.07 -6.32 9.11
CA THR A 104 5.55 -7.41 8.25
C THR A 104 5.85 -6.86 6.86
N LEU A 105 6.99 -7.24 6.29
CA LEU A 105 7.33 -7.04 4.88
C LEU A 105 7.51 -8.40 4.22
N THR A 106 6.80 -8.63 3.11
CA THR A 106 6.87 -9.91 2.39
C THR A 106 7.79 -9.82 1.17
N PRO A 107 8.35 -10.95 0.68
CA PRO A 107 9.13 -10.98 -0.55
C PRO A 107 8.39 -10.45 -1.78
N GLU A 108 7.06 -10.54 -1.78
CA GLU A 108 6.18 -10.05 -2.85
C GLU A 108 5.96 -8.52 -2.77
N GLY A 109 6.62 -7.83 -1.85
CA GLY A 109 6.55 -6.37 -1.70
C GLY A 109 5.30 -5.87 -0.97
N ARG A 110 4.66 -6.73 -0.15
CA ARG A 110 3.49 -6.34 0.65
C ARG A 110 3.91 -5.92 2.06
N MET A 111 3.16 -4.98 2.62
CA MET A 111 3.33 -4.49 3.97
C MET A 111 2.10 -4.81 4.82
N GLY A 112 2.31 -5.43 5.97
CA GLY A 112 1.27 -5.70 6.97
C GLY A 112 1.54 -4.89 8.24
N VAL A 113 0.51 -4.25 8.82
CA VAL A 113 0.54 -3.70 10.17
C VAL A 113 -0.34 -4.56 11.06
N ASN A 114 0.21 -5.11 12.15
CA ASN A 114 -0.46 -6.06 13.04
C ASN A 114 -0.99 -7.33 12.32
N THR A 115 -0.29 -7.79 11.27
CA THR A 115 -0.63 -9.00 10.51
C THR A 115 0.63 -9.63 9.92
N THR A 116 0.70 -10.97 9.90
CA THR A 116 1.80 -11.75 9.32
C THR A 116 1.62 -12.05 7.84
N ALA A 117 0.39 -11.98 7.33
CA ALA A 117 0.03 -12.45 6.00
C ALA A 117 -0.79 -11.39 5.24
N PRO A 118 -0.21 -10.23 4.89
CA PRO A 118 -0.91 -9.19 4.15
C PRO A 118 -1.36 -9.70 2.76
N ARG A 119 -2.64 -9.55 2.47
CA ARG A 119 -3.28 -9.91 1.19
C ARG A 119 -3.26 -8.77 0.18
N HIS A 120 -3.02 -7.55 0.64
CA HIS A 120 -2.93 -6.34 -0.17
C HIS A 120 -1.53 -5.71 -0.06
N ALA A 121 -1.22 -4.76 -0.95
CA ALA A 121 0.05 -4.04 -0.92
C ALA A 121 0.33 -3.38 0.44
N LEU A 122 -0.73 -2.85 1.07
CA LEU A 122 -0.73 -2.44 2.47
C LEU A 122 -1.98 -3.01 3.14
N GLU A 123 -1.82 -3.83 4.18
CA GLU A 123 -2.91 -4.33 5.00
C GLU A 123 -2.70 -3.90 6.45
N VAL A 124 -3.70 -3.20 7.01
CA VAL A 124 -3.66 -2.73 8.39
C VAL A 124 -4.74 -3.45 9.18
N ASN A 125 -4.32 -4.31 10.11
CA ASN A 125 -5.21 -4.90 11.09
C ASN A 125 -5.39 -3.91 12.26
N GLY A 126 -6.27 -2.94 12.06
CA GLY A 126 -6.51 -1.85 13.00
C GLY A 126 -7.17 -0.64 12.34
N VAL A 127 -6.98 0.53 12.93
CA VAL A 127 -7.55 1.80 12.43
C VAL A 127 -6.48 2.60 11.69
N ILE A 128 -6.84 3.10 10.49
CA ILE A 128 -6.00 4.01 9.72
C ILE A 128 -6.43 5.46 9.99
N GLY A 129 -5.53 6.27 10.55
CA GLY A 129 -5.68 7.72 10.58
C GLY A 129 -4.96 8.37 9.41
N ALA A 130 -5.65 9.15 8.58
CA ALA A 130 -5.08 9.82 7.41
C ALA A 130 -5.56 11.27 7.31
N GLN A 131 -4.66 12.20 6.95
CA GLN A 131 -5.01 13.60 6.68
C GLN A 131 -5.77 13.78 5.37
N GLY A 132 -5.60 12.85 4.42
CA GLY A 132 -6.28 12.84 3.13
C GLY A 132 -5.96 11.57 2.35
N ARG A 133 -6.71 11.34 1.27
CA ARG A 133 -6.46 10.25 0.32
C ARG A 133 -6.59 10.80 -1.09
N ALA A 134 -5.60 10.49 -1.93
CA ALA A 134 -5.65 10.74 -3.36
C ALA A 134 -5.79 9.41 -4.09
N GLY A 135 -6.73 9.36 -5.02
CA GLY A 135 -6.87 8.23 -5.94
C GLY A 135 -6.03 8.39 -7.20
N VAL A 136 -6.28 7.54 -8.18
CA VAL A 136 -5.68 7.61 -9.51
C VAL A 136 -6.35 8.65 -10.40
N GLN A 137 -5.54 9.26 -11.28
CA GLN A 137 -5.96 10.11 -12.39
C GLN A 137 -5.49 9.45 -13.68
N TRP A 138 -6.43 9.02 -14.54
CA TRP A 138 -6.08 8.40 -15.83
C TRP A 138 -5.91 9.42 -16.96
N ALA A 139 -6.55 10.58 -16.88
CA ALA A 139 -6.36 11.68 -17.81
C ALA A 139 -5.47 12.76 -17.16
N GLU A 140 -4.43 13.18 -17.86
CA GLU A 140 -3.51 14.22 -17.37
C GLU A 140 -4.18 15.59 -17.29
N THR A 141 -5.01 15.91 -18.28
CA THR A 141 -5.73 17.18 -18.38
C THR A 141 -7.16 16.95 -18.88
N LEU A 142 -8.12 17.51 -18.16
CA LEU A 142 -9.54 17.36 -18.46
C LEU A 142 -10.19 18.75 -18.59
N PRO A 143 -10.47 19.25 -19.80
CA PRO A 143 -10.98 20.61 -19.95
C PRO A 143 -12.40 20.74 -19.37
N ALA A 144 -12.69 21.89 -18.78
CA ALA A 144 -13.99 22.22 -18.21
C ALA A 144 -14.89 22.92 -19.24
N ASP A 145 -15.05 22.33 -20.42
CA ASP A 145 -15.64 22.93 -21.62
C ASP A 145 -17.14 22.63 -21.83
N GLY A 146 -17.74 21.85 -20.94
CA GLY A 146 -19.13 21.40 -21.05
C GLY A 146 -19.32 20.10 -21.86
N GLN A 147 -18.25 19.56 -22.45
CA GLN A 147 -18.26 18.30 -23.18
C GLN A 147 -17.99 17.12 -22.24
N TRP A 148 -18.39 15.93 -22.69
CA TRP A 148 -18.12 14.69 -21.97
C TRP A 148 -16.70 14.21 -22.22
N HIS A 149 -15.99 13.91 -21.14
CA HIS A 149 -14.62 13.38 -21.17
C HIS A 149 -14.52 12.07 -20.40
N ASP A 150 -13.75 11.13 -20.94
CA ASP A 150 -13.43 9.87 -20.27
C ASP A 150 -12.56 10.12 -19.04
N ILE A 151 -12.95 9.54 -17.90
CA ILE A 151 -12.14 9.55 -16.68
C ILE A 151 -11.61 8.18 -16.30
N THR A 152 -11.95 7.14 -17.07
CA THR A 152 -11.42 5.79 -16.97
C THR A 152 -10.97 5.31 -18.36
N PRO A 153 -10.06 4.34 -18.46
CA PRO A 153 -9.90 3.57 -19.68
C PRO A 153 -11.19 2.78 -20.02
N ARG A 154 -11.14 2.01 -21.10
CA ARG A 154 -12.18 1.00 -21.41
C ARG A 154 -12.22 -0.04 -20.29
N LEU A 155 -13.38 -0.23 -19.69
CA LEU A 155 -13.63 -1.16 -18.60
C LEU A 155 -14.56 -2.28 -19.05
N GLU A 156 -14.52 -3.39 -18.32
CA GLU A 156 -15.43 -4.52 -18.46
C GLU A 156 -15.74 -5.11 -17.08
N GLY A 157 -16.74 -5.99 -17.01
CA GLY A 157 -17.13 -6.66 -15.78
C GLY A 157 -17.88 -5.75 -14.79
N CYS A 158 -17.85 -6.15 -13.53
CA CYS A 158 -18.34 -5.40 -12.38
C CYS A 158 -17.28 -4.41 -11.90
N GLN A 159 -17.68 -3.16 -11.71
CA GLN A 159 -16.79 -2.09 -11.29
C GLN A 159 -17.47 -1.24 -10.21
N ALA A 160 -16.67 -0.78 -9.24
CA ALA A 160 -17.08 0.16 -8.23
C ALA A 160 -15.97 1.21 -8.03
N PHE A 161 -16.33 2.49 -8.16
CA PHE A 161 -15.40 3.59 -7.93
C PHE A 161 -16.00 4.63 -6.98
N GLU A 162 -15.15 5.18 -6.13
CA GLU A 162 -15.36 6.50 -5.54
C GLU A 162 -14.70 7.56 -6.42
N VAL A 163 -15.45 8.61 -6.75
CA VAL A 163 -15.00 9.72 -7.58
C VAL A 163 -15.08 10.99 -6.75
N VAL A 164 -13.97 11.71 -6.64
CA VAL A 164 -13.94 13.08 -6.13
C VAL A 164 -13.46 13.97 -7.27
N ALA A 165 -14.23 15.00 -7.61
CA ALA A 165 -13.90 15.92 -8.69
C ALA A 165 -14.23 17.35 -8.32
N GLY A 166 -13.46 18.29 -8.87
CA GLY A 166 -13.60 19.70 -8.61
C GLY A 166 -13.17 20.55 -9.79
N VAL A 167 -13.83 21.69 -9.94
CA VAL A 167 -13.45 22.74 -10.87
C VAL A 167 -13.77 24.09 -10.23
N GLY A 168 -12.95 25.09 -10.49
CA GLY A 168 -13.21 26.41 -9.96
C GLY A 168 -12.33 27.49 -10.56
N ILE A 169 -12.87 28.71 -10.59
CA ILE A 169 -12.15 29.91 -11.02
C ILE A 169 -12.03 30.82 -9.80
N ARG A 170 -10.79 31.16 -9.45
CA ARG A 170 -10.50 31.97 -8.26
C ARG A 170 -11.23 33.32 -8.36
N HIS A 171 -11.95 33.70 -7.30
CA HIS A 171 -12.65 34.99 -7.16
C HIS A 171 -13.82 35.24 -8.14
N SER A 172 -14.28 34.26 -8.92
CA SER A 172 -15.42 34.46 -9.82
C SER A 172 -16.77 34.00 -9.23
N GLY A 173 -16.74 33.23 -8.14
CA GLY A 173 -17.92 32.54 -7.64
C GLY A 173 -18.34 31.32 -8.48
N ARG A 174 -17.51 30.87 -9.44
CA ARG A 174 -17.77 29.64 -10.19
C ARG A 174 -16.92 28.51 -9.62
N TYR A 175 -17.56 27.65 -8.84
CA TYR A 175 -16.96 26.47 -8.22
C TYR A 175 -17.96 25.33 -8.22
N ALA A 176 -17.46 24.13 -8.46
CA ALA A 176 -18.18 22.89 -8.23
C ALA A 176 -17.26 21.82 -7.66
N LEU A 177 -17.79 21.08 -6.69
CA LEU A 177 -17.24 19.88 -6.11
C LEU A 177 -18.27 18.76 -6.25
N LEU A 178 -17.78 17.57 -6.58
CA LEU A 178 -18.54 16.35 -6.74
C LEU A 178 -17.85 15.25 -5.95
N HIS A 179 -18.64 14.54 -5.14
CA HIS A 179 -18.28 13.25 -4.55
C HIS A 179 -19.31 12.23 -5.01
N ALA A 180 -18.88 11.10 -5.55
CA ALA A 180 -19.80 10.09 -6.06
C ALA A 180 -19.30 8.67 -5.86
N ILE A 181 -20.25 7.75 -5.69
CA ILE A 181 -20.04 6.31 -5.80
C ILE A 181 -20.66 5.85 -7.13
N ALA A 182 -19.82 5.34 -8.02
CA ALA A 182 -20.21 4.87 -9.34
C ALA A 182 -20.12 3.34 -9.40
N LEU A 183 -21.28 2.68 -9.50
CA LEU A 183 -21.39 1.23 -9.61
C LEU A 183 -21.83 0.82 -11.03
N ASN A 184 -21.30 -0.29 -11.52
CA ASN A 184 -21.71 -0.88 -12.79
C ASN A 184 -21.51 -2.40 -12.76
N THR A 185 -22.52 -3.17 -13.19
CA THR A 185 -22.48 -4.63 -13.29
C THR A 185 -22.57 -5.06 -14.76
N CYS A 186 -21.45 -5.04 -15.48
CA CYS A 186 -21.36 -5.48 -16.88
C CYS A 186 -22.27 -4.73 -17.87
N ALA A 187 -22.55 -3.44 -17.64
CA ALA A 187 -23.32 -2.59 -18.55
C ALA A 187 -24.65 -3.24 -19.07
N PRO A 188 -25.62 -3.54 -18.19
CA PRO A 188 -26.79 -4.35 -18.52
C PRO A 188 -27.70 -3.69 -19.57
N SER A 189 -27.97 -4.32 -20.71
CA SER A 189 -28.86 -3.79 -21.76
C SER A 189 -30.31 -4.18 -21.56
N GLY A 190 -31.21 -3.21 -21.39
CA GLY A 190 -32.66 -3.45 -21.40
C GLY A 190 -33.45 -2.15 -21.45
N PHE A 191 -34.24 -1.95 -22.52
CA PHE A 191 -34.98 -0.71 -22.81
C PHE A 191 -35.95 -0.31 -21.68
N LEU A 192 -36.80 -1.24 -21.22
CA LEU A 192 -37.78 -0.99 -20.16
C LEU A 192 -37.14 -0.63 -18.81
N PHE A 193 -35.92 -1.09 -18.54
CA PHE A 193 -35.23 -0.91 -17.26
C PHE A 193 -34.23 0.25 -17.26
N ASN A 194 -33.69 0.60 -18.43
CA ASN A 194 -32.85 1.80 -18.61
C ASN A 194 -33.68 3.08 -18.60
N PHE A 195 -34.97 3.02 -18.99
CA PHE A 195 -35.87 4.17 -18.99
C PHE A 195 -36.03 4.83 -17.62
N PHE A 196 -35.96 4.06 -16.54
CA PHE A 196 -36.00 4.57 -15.16
C PHE A 196 -34.60 4.74 -14.51
N GLY A 197 -33.51 4.47 -15.24
CA GLY A 197 -32.15 4.80 -14.80
C GLY A 197 -31.62 4.08 -13.55
N HIS A 198 -32.21 2.94 -13.15
CA HIS A 198 -31.98 2.36 -11.82
C HIS A 198 -30.80 1.36 -11.69
N LYS A 199 -30.30 0.74 -12.77
CA LYS A 199 -29.37 -0.40 -12.65
C LYS A 199 -27.89 -0.04 -12.43
N ASN A 200 -27.35 0.92 -13.18
CA ASN A 200 -25.96 1.39 -13.02
C ASN A 200 -25.94 2.76 -12.36
N ARG A 201 -26.45 2.81 -11.13
CA ARG A 201 -26.66 4.07 -10.44
C ARG A 201 -25.32 4.69 -10.05
N ILE A 202 -25.12 5.93 -10.48
CA ILE A 202 -24.10 6.80 -9.91
C ILE A 202 -24.80 7.63 -8.84
N ASN A 203 -24.41 7.43 -7.58
CA ASN A 203 -24.91 8.26 -6.49
C ASN A 203 -23.92 9.39 -6.26
N ALA A 204 -24.34 10.63 -6.56
CA ALA A 204 -23.46 11.80 -6.56
C ALA A 204 -23.99 12.92 -5.65
N HIS A 205 -23.13 13.38 -4.74
CA HIS A 205 -23.31 14.55 -3.91
C HIS A 205 -22.56 15.73 -4.54
N HIS A 206 -23.19 16.90 -4.53
CA HIS A 206 -22.67 18.09 -5.21
C HIS A 206 -22.64 19.28 -4.25
N ALA A 207 -21.56 20.04 -4.30
CA ALA A 207 -21.50 21.40 -3.77
C ALA A 207 -21.12 22.33 -4.93
N TYR A 208 -21.89 23.39 -5.15
CA TYR A 208 -21.64 24.34 -6.24
C TYR A 208 -22.15 25.72 -5.81
N TYR A 209 -21.44 26.77 -6.21
CA TYR A 209 -21.58 28.08 -5.55
C TYR A 209 -22.81 28.87 -5.99
N HIS A 210 -23.03 29.03 -7.30
CA HIS A 210 -24.07 29.93 -7.81
C HIS A 210 -25.24 29.21 -8.50
N SER A 211 -24.95 28.48 -9.58
CA SER A 211 -26.00 27.92 -10.44
C SER A 211 -25.84 26.43 -10.65
N ARG A 212 -26.95 25.74 -10.95
CA ARG A 212 -26.90 24.35 -11.43
C ARG A 212 -26.09 24.22 -12.73
N ALA A 213 -25.94 25.30 -13.49
CA ALA A 213 -25.09 25.38 -14.67
C ALA A 213 -23.58 25.20 -14.38
N ASP A 214 -23.16 25.36 -13.12
CA ASP A 214 -21.78 25.17 -12.69
C ASP A 214 -21.49 23.70 -12.33
N LYS A 215 -22.51 22.83 -12.25
CA LYS A 215 -22.36 21.45 -11.79
C LYS A 215 -21.43 20.62 -12.67
N LEU A 216 -20.77 19.68 -12.02
CA LEU A 216 -20.21 18.49 -12.64
C LEU A 216 -21.27 17.39 -12.74
N THR A 217 -21.15 16.50 -13.71
CA THR A 217 -22.02 15.32 -13.82
C THR A 217 -21.24 14.15 -14.39
N LEU A 218 -21.56 12.96 -13.90
CA LEU A 218 -20.99 11.70 -14.35
C LEU A 218 -22.00 10.91 -15.17
N ARG A 219 -21.50 10.06 -16.08
CA ARG A 219 -22.30 9.03 -16.75
C ARG A 219 -21.45 7.81 -17.09
N TRP A 220 -22.11 6.67 -17.19
CA TRP A 220 -21.56 5.50 -17.89
C TRP A 220 -21.83 5.63 -19.40
N LEU A 221 -20.78 5.60 -20.21
CA LEU A 221 -20.87 5.46 -21.66
C LEU A 221 -20.61 4.00 -22.01
N ARG A 222 -21.48 3.38 -22.79
CA ARG A 222 -21.23 2.04 -23.34
C ARG A 222 -20.50 2.21 -24.66
N ASP A 223 -19.49 1.37 -24.87
CA ASP A 223 -18.89 1.25 -26.19
C ASP A 223 -19.84 0.40 -27.07
N ASP A 224 -19.95 0.72 -28.35
CA ASP A 224 -20.76 -0.05 -29.28
C ASP A 224 -20.23 -1.49 -29.35
N THR A 225 -21.06 -2.46 -28.98
CA THR A 225 -20.79 -3.88 -29.23
C THR A 225 -21.00 -4.16 -30.73
N PRO A 226 -20.05 -4.83 -31.42
CA PRO A 226 -20.21 -5.19 -32.83
C PRO A 226 -21.54 -5.93 -33.07
N THR A 227 -22.24 -5.57 -34.13
CA THR A 227 -23.58 -6.06 -34.52
C THR A 227 -23.63 -7.57 -34.80
N HIS A 228 -22.49 -8.25 -34.85
CA HIS A 228 -22.37 -9.69 -35.06
C HIS A 228 -21.37 -10.29 -34.08
N GLY A 229 -21.87 -10.69 -32.92
CA GLY A 229 -21.11 -11.45 -31.95
C GLY A 229 -21.88 -11.57 -30.65
N HIS A 230 -22.30 -12.78 -30.31
CA HIS A 230 -22.71 -13.15 -28.95
C HIS A 230 -21.49 -13.23 -28.01
N ASP A 231 -20.48 -12.38 -28.22
CA ASP A 231 -19.38 -12.29 -27.27
C ASP A 231 -19.92 -11.51 -26.08
N GLY A 232 -19.99 -12.17 -24.92
CA GLY A 232 -20.54 -11.61 -23.68
C GLY A 232 -19.83 -10.36 -23.16
N ILE A 233 -18.83 -9.87 -23.89
CA ILE A 233 -18.02 -8.67 -23.65
C ILE A 233 -18.90 -7.43 -23.80
N ARG A 234 -19.03 -6.68 -22.71
CA ARG A 234 -19.82 -5.44 -22.64
C ARG A 234 -18.95 -4.31 -22.13
N PRO A 235 -18.20 -3.64 -23.01
CA PRO A 235 -17.25 -2.61 -22.62
C PRO A 235 -17.95 -1.29 -22.36
N TYR A 236 -17.42 -0.52 -21.42
CA TYR A 236 -17.94 0.79 -21.06
C TYR A 236 -16.87 1.68 -20.43
N ARG A 237 -17.19 2.96 -20.27
CA ARG A 237 -16.32 3.98 -19.68
C ARG A 237 -17.10 4.86 -18.74
N LEU A 238 -16.43 5.36 -17.70
CA LEU A 238 -16.97 6.43 -16.87
C LEU A 238 -16.55 7.77 -17.46
N GLN A 239 -17.53 8.66 -17.65
CA GLN A 239 -17.29 10.00 -18.17
C GLN A 239 -17.74 11.06 -17.19
N ILE A 240 -17.11 12.24 -17.26
CA ILE A 240 -17.50 13.44 -16.54
C ILE A 240 -17.66 14.62 -17.50
N ARG A 241 -18.49 15.60 -17.12
CA ARG A 241 -18.53 16.92 -17.75
C ARG A 241 -18.89 18.01 -16.76
N THR A 242 -18.58 19.26 -17.10
CA THR A 242 -19.30 20.42 -16.57
C THR A 242 -20.62 20.61 -17.33
N HIS A 243 -21.60 21.28 -16.71
CA HIS A 243 -22.87 21.62 -17.39
C HIS A 243 -22.70 22.74 -18.42
N THR A 244 -21.78 23.67 -18.14
CA THR A 244 -21.40 24.76 -19.04
C THR A 244 -19.89 24.91 -19.06
N SER A 245 -19.37 25.57 -20.09
CA SER A 245 -17.95 25.91 -20.15
C SER A 245 -17.57 26.84 -18.99
N TYR A 246 -16.42 26.57 -18.38
CA TYR A 246 -15.75 27.43 -17.40
C TYR A 246 -14.79 28.43 -18.05
N GLY A 247 -14.65 28.39 -19.39
CA GLY A 247 -13.73 29.24 -20.14
C GLY A 247 -12.38 28.56 -20.43
N ASP A 248 -11.59 29.22 -21.26
CA ASP A 248 -10.34 28.67 -21.77
C ASP A 248 -9.30 28.47 -20.66
N GLY A 249 -8.57 27.36 -20.72
CA GLY A 249 -7.53 27.01 -19.75
C GLY A 249 -8.03 26.53 -18.38
N ILE A 250 -9.35 26.41 -18.18
CA ILE A 250 -9.91 25.85 -16.95
C ILE A 250 -10.09 24.33 -17.10
N VAL A 251 -9.63 23.59 -16.08
CA VAL A 251 -9.62 22.13 -16.09
C VAL A 251 -10.37 21.57 -14.87
N ILE A 252 -10.99 20.42 -15.08
CA ILE A 252 -11.54 19.58 -14.02
C ILE A 252 -10.37 18.82 -13.39
N ARG A 253 -10.23 18.91 -12.06
CA ARG A 253 -9.35 18.04 -11.27
C ARG A 253 -10.19 16.94 -10.65
N TYR A 254 -9.70 15.72 -10.66
CA TYR A 254 -10.43 14.59 -10.10
C TYR A 254 -9.49 13.54 -9.54
N HIS A 255 -10.00 12.57 -8.81
CA HIS A 255 -9.31 11.31 -8.56
C HIS A 255 -10.33 10.19 -8.37
N LEU A 256 -9.95 8.97 -8.71
CA LEU A 256 -10.77 7.77 -8.52
C LEU A 256 -10.10 6.80 -7.58
N THR A 257 -10.89 6.18 -6.72
CA THR A 257 -10.46 5.01 -5.95
C THR A 257 -11.33 3.84 -6.31
N GLN A 258 -10.70 2.75 -6.73
CA GLN A 258 -11.37 1.49 -6.99
C GLN A 258 -11.79 0.86 -5.66
N LEU A 259 -13.06 0.45 -5.59
CA LEU A 259 -13.68 -0.13 -4.40
C LEU A 259 -13.96 -1.64 -4.56
N TRP A 260 -13.83 -2.16 -5.78
CA TRP A 260 -14.09 -3.55 -6.11
C TRP A 260 -13.00 -4.08 -7.06
N HIS A 261 -12.42 -5.24 -6.76
CA HIS A 261 -11.22 -5.75 -7.43
C HIS A 261 -11.42 -7.04 -8.23
N ASP A 262 -12.60 -7.67 -8.15
CA ASP A 262 -12.91 -8.91 -8.86
C ASP A 262 -13.97 -8.68 -9.96
N ALA A 263 -13.51 -8.19 -11.11
CA ALA A 263 -14.41 -7.74 -12.18
C ALA A 263 -15.41 -8.81 -12.67
N TYR A 264 -15.11 -10.11 -12.51
CA TYR A 264 -15.99 -11.17 -12.99
C TYR A 264 -16.53 -12.08 -11.88
N MET A 265 -16.41 -11.67 -10.61
CA MET A 265 -16.94 -12.39 -9.46
C MET A 265 -16.34 -13.81 -9.33
N HIS A 266 -15.08 -14.01 -9.73
CA HIS A 266 -14.40 -15.30 -9.59
C HIS A 266 -14.32 -15.75 -8.14
N ASP A 267 -14.12 -14.82 -7.20
CA ASP A 267 -14.01 -15.11 -5.77
C ASP A 267 -15.37 -15.47 -5.13
N CYS A 268 -16.47 -15.34 -5.88
CA CYS A 268 -17.80 -15.80 -5.46
C CYS A 268 -18.03 -17.29 -5.75
N LEU A 269 -17.17 -17.93 -6.55
CA LEU A 269 -17.26 -19.35 -6.85
C LEU A 269 -16.55 -20.13 -5.74
N LEU A 270 -17.26 -21.08 -5.13
CA LEU A 270 -16.61 -22.05 -4.27
C LEU A 270 -15.61 -22.87 -5.12
N PRO A 271 -14.48 -23.29 -4.55
CA PRO A 271 -13.65 -24.30 -5.20
C PRO A 271 -14.55 -25.47 -5.56
N ALA A 272 -14.48 -25.95 -6.82
CA ALA A 272 -15.09 -27.23 -7.12
C ALA A 272 -14.43 -28.25 -6.19
N ASP A 273 -15.22 -28.96 -5.39
CA ASP A 273 -14.69 -30.07 -4.60
C ASP A 273 -13.94 -30.99 -5.58
N GLU A 274 -12.62 -31.13 -5.40
CA GLU A 274 -11.83 -32.09 -6.15
C GLU A 274 -12.31 -33.48 -5.70
N GLU A 275 -13.18 -34.11 -6.51
CA GLU A 275 -13.58 -35.53 -6.37
C GLU A 275 -12.40 -36.49 -6.57
#